data_AF-A0A2N3EIB7-F1
#
_entry.id   AF-A0A2N3EIB7-F1
#
_cell.length_a   1.000
_cell.length_b   1.000
_cell.length_c   1.000
_cell.angle_alpha   90.00
_cell.angle_beta   90.00
_cell.angle_gamma   90.00
#
_symmetry.space_group_name_H-M   'P 1'
#
loop_
_entity.id
_entity.type
_entity.pdbx_description
1 polymer ?
#
loop_
_entity_poly.entity_id
_entity_poly.type
_entity_poly.pdbx_seq_one_letter_code
_entity_poly.pdbx_strand_id
1 'polypeptide(L)' 'MRTSIRLDAELEKRLDLLAKKTGRSKTSCMHEIVKRGLAEAEDYYFAASTLERVGRGEESIHSAAEVRRLLDSDD' A
#
# COMPACT_ATOMS: atom_id res chain seq x y z
N MET A 1 15.93 -10.98 -9.34
CA MET A 1 16.16 -11.94 -8.22
C MET A 1 15.01 -12.91 -8.17
N ARG A 2 15.22 -14.18 -7.80
CA ARG A 2 14.15 -15.16 -7.62
C ARG A 2 13.90 -15.37 -6.13
N THR A 3 12.68 -15.13 -5.68
CA THR A 3 12.24 -15.35 -4.30
C THR A 3 11.24 -16.50 -4.30
N SER A 4 11.42 -17.48 -3.41
CA SER A 4 10.47 -18.58 -3.24
C SER A 4 9.72 -18.37 -1.93
N ILE A 5 8.39 -18.43 -1.97
CA ILE A 5 7.52 -18.27 -0.80
C ILE A 5 6.69 -19.55 -0.62
N ARG A 6 6.40 -19.90 0.63
CA ARG A 6 5.46 -20.99 0.95
C ARG A 6 4.09 -20.37 1.18
N LEU A 7 3.07 -20.96 0.56
CA LEU A 7 1.68 -20.59 0.79
C LEU A 7 1.02 -21.71 1.59
N ASP A 8 0.11 -21.35 2.47
CA ASP A 8 -0.82 -22.34 3.02
C ASP A 8 -1.81 -22.79 1.94
N ALA A 9 -2.53 -23.88 2.23
CA ALA A 9 -3.46 -24.50 1.29
C ALA A 9 -4.63 -23.57 0.91
N GLU A 10 -5.03 -22.65 1.79
CA GLU A 10 -6.13 -21.73 1.54
C GLU A 10 -5.71 -20.65 0.53
N LEU A 11 -4.55 -20.03 0.75
CA LEU A 11 -3.98 -19.02 -0.13
C LEU A 11 -3.66 -19.60 -1.51
N GLU A 12 -3.12 -20.82 -1.58
CA GLU A 12 -2.89 -21.49 -2.85
C GLU A 12 -4.21 -21.69 -3.61
N LYS A 13 -5.26 -22.19 -2.94
CA LYS A 13 -6.58 -22.36 -3.56
C LYS A 13 -7.18 -21.05 -4.05
N ARG A 14 -7.02 -19.96 -3.30
CA ARG A 14 -7.48 -18.61 -3.70
C ARG A 14 -6.73 -18.11 -4.93
N LEU A 15 -5.40 -18.30 -4.97
CA LEU A 15 -4.57 -17.94 -6.12
C LEU A 15 -4.97 -18.73 -7.38
N ASP A 16 -5.28 -20.02 -7.23
CA ASP A 16 -5.73 -20.88 -8.32
C ASP A 16 -7.05 -20.42 -8.93
N LEU A 17 -8.01 -20.08 -8.07
CA LEU A 17 -9.31 -19.56 -8.49
C LEU A 17 -9.14 -18.21 -9.22
N LEU A 18 -8.29 -17.33 -8.70
CA LEU A 18 -7.99 -16.05 -9.33
C LEU A 18 -7.34 -16.22 -10.71
N ALA A 19 -6.33 -17.08 -10.81
CA ALA A 19 -5.66 -17.40 -12.08
C ALA A 19 -6.65 -17.94 -13.11
N LYS A 20 -7.50 -18.90 -12.73
CA LYS A 20 -8.56 -19.46 -13.58
C LYS A 20 -9.57 -18.40 -14.03
N LYS A 21 -10.04 -17.56 -13.10
CA LYS A 21 -11.05 -16.53 -13.39
C LYS A 21 -10.53 -15.44 -14.34
N THR A 22 -9.24 -15.12 -14.25
CA THR A 22 -8.60 -14.09 -15.06
C THR A 22 -7.99 -14.62 -16.37
N GLY A 23 -7.93 -15.94 -16.54
CA GLY A 23 -7.22 -16.57 -17.67
C GLY A 23 -5.70 -16.37 -17.64
N ARG A 24 -5.12 -16.07 -16.47
CA ARG A 24 -3.68 -15.81 -16.31
C ARG A 24 -2.98 -16.95 -15.56
N SER A 25 -1.65 -16.99 -15.61
CA SER A 25 -0.86 -17.92 -14.79
C SER A 25 -0.83 -17.48 -13.32
N LYS A 26 -0.69 -18.44 -12.40
CA LYS A 26 -0.53 -18.18 -10.96
C LYS A 26 0.61 -17.20 -10.68
N THR A 27 1.75 -17.37 -11.37
CA THR A 27 2.92 -16.49 -11.25
C THR A 27 2.60 -15.05 -11.63
N SER A 28 1.83 -14.84 -12.70
CA SER A 28 1.45 -13.50 -13.15
C SER A 28 0.50 -12.81 -12.17
N CYS A 29 -0.47 -13.55 -11.60
CA CYS A 29 -1.32 -13.04 -10.52
C CYS A 29 -0.51 -12.73 -9.25
N MET A 30 0.44 -13.60 -8.89
CA MET A 30 1.30 -13.42 -7.73
C MET A 30 2.18 -12.17 -7.84
N HIS A 31 2.79 -11.92 -9.01
CA HIS A 31 3.54 -10.69 -9.25
C HIS A 31 2.69 -9.43 -9.07
N GLU A 32 1.46 -9.41 -9.59
CA GLU A 32 0.56 -8.28 -9.40
C GLU A 32 0.19 -8.07 -7.93
N ILE A 33 -0.12 -9.15 -7.20
CA ILE A 33 -0.45 -9.08 -5.77
C ILE A 33 0.74 -8.53 -4.97
N VAL A 34 1.95 -9.03 -5.21
CA VAL A 34 3.16 -8.55 -4.53
C VAL A 34 3.42 -7.09 -4.86
N LYS A 35 3.29 -6.68 -6.13
CA LYS A 35 3.50 -5.29 -6.53
C LYS A 35 2.54 -4.33 -5.83
N ARG A 36 1.24 -4.68 -5.78
CA ARG A 36 0.22 -3.86 -5.12
C ARG A 36 0.40 -3.85 -3.60
N GLY A 37 0.63 -5.02 -3.01
CA GLY A 37 0.86 -5.15 -1.57
C GLY A 37 2.12 -4.42 -1.11
N LEU A 38 3.15 -4.30 -1.95
CA LEU A 38 4.33 -3.51 -1.63
C LEU A 38 4.00 -2.02 -1.56
N ALA A 39 3.29 -1.48 -2.55
CA ALA A 39 2.88 -0.07 -2.54
C ALA A 39 2.01 0.26 -1.30
N GLU A 40 1.04 -0.60 -0.99
CA GLU A 40 0.19 -0.43 0.21
C GLU A 40 1.01 -0.50 1.51
N ALA A 41 2.00 -1.39 1.58
CA ALA A 41 2.88 -1.49 2.73
C ALA A 41 3.79 -0.27 2.87
N GLU A 42 4.37 0.22 1.77
CA GLU A 42 5.17 1.44 1.73
C GLU A 42 4.37 2.65 2.22
N ASP A 43 3.15 2.84 1.71
CA ASP A 43 2.24 3.90 2.16
C ASP A 43 1.93 3.81 3.65
N TYR A 44 1.67 2.60 4.16
CA TYR A 44 1.43 2.38 5.59
C TYR A 44 2.65 2.78 6.44
N TYR A 45 3.86 2.35 6.06
CA TYR A 45 5.07 2.69 6.81
C TYR A 45 5.41 4.17 6.71
N PHE A 46 5.18 4.82 5.57
CA PHE A 46 5.34 6.27 5.44
C PHE A 46 4.35 7.02 6.33
N ALA A 47 3.07 6.61 6.36
CA ALA A 47 2.08 7.22 7.24
C ALA A 47 2.43 7.03 8.72
N ALA A 48 2.86 5.83 9.12
CA ALA A 48 3.29 5.54 10.48
C ALA A 48 4.51 6.39 10.90
N SER A 49 5.50 6.54 10.01
CA SER A 49 6.66 7.40 10.24
C SER A 49 6.27 8.87 10.39
N THR A 50 5.37 9.37 9.55
CA THR A 50 4.84 10.74 9.66
C THR A 50 4.11 10.94 10.99
N LEU A 51 3.29 9.99 11.42
CA LEU A 51 2.60 10.05 12.72
C LEU A 51 3.59 10.12 13.89
N GLU A 52 4.68 9.36 13.82
CA GLU A 52 5.75 9.41 14.82
C GLU A 52 6.38 10.81 14.89
N ARG A 53 6.71 11.42 13.75
CA ARG A 53 7.27 12.78 13.69
C ARG A 53 6.31 13.84 14.22
N VAL A 54 5.01 13.73 13.93
CA VAL A 54 3.97 14.58 14.52
C VAL A 54 3.98 14.46 16.05
N GLY A 55 4.06 13.25 16.59
CA GLY A 55 4.15 13.01 18.04
C GLY A 55 5.40 13.60 18.68
N ARG A 56 6.51 13.69 17.94
CA ARG A 56 7.75 14.36 18.37
C ARG A 56 7.75 15.88 18.14
N GLY A 57 6.72 16.44 17.51
CA GLY A 57 6.65 17.87 17.15
C GLY A 57 7.60 18.27 16.03
N GLU A 58 8.06 17.31 15.22
CA GLU A 58 8.97 17.52 14.09
C GLU A 58 8.23 17.81 12.77
N GLU A 59 6.90 17.77 12.79
CA GLU A 59 6.03 18.09 11.65
C GLU A 59 5.21 19.34 11.94
N SER A 60 5.06 20.19 10.94
CA SER A 60 4.19 21.36 11.02
C SER A 60 2.72 20.92 11.07
N ILE A 61 2.02 21.26 12.15
CA ILE A 61 0.59 20.99 12.29
C ILE A 61 -0.17 22.25 11.91
N HIS A 62 -1.07 22.12 10.93
CA HIS A 62 -1.94 23.20 10.49
C HIS A 62 -3.38 22.92 10.89
N SER A 63 -4.10 23.96 11.27
CA SER A 63 -5.54 23.91 11.46
C SER A 63 -6.27 23.79 10.11
N ALA A 64 -7.48 23.23 10.13
CA ALA A 64 -8.30 23.13 8.92
C ALA A 64 -8.58 24.49 8.26
N ALA A 65 -8.66 25.57 9.05
CA ALA A 65 -8.85 26.93 8.55
C ALA A 65 -7.61 27.47 7.81
N GLU A 66 -6.41 27.16 8.30
CA GLU A 66 -5.15 27.53 7.64
C GLU A 66 -4.97 26.77 6.32
N VAL A 67 -5.22 25.46 6.33
CA VAL A 67 -5.14 24.63 5.12
C VAL A 67 -6.13 25.11 4.04
N ARG A 68 -7.37 25.45 4.43
CA ARG A 68 -8.37 25.96 3.49
C ARG A 68 -7.93 27.26 2.83
N ARG A 69 -7.40 28.21 3.61
CA ARG A 69 -6.90 29.47 3.06
C ARG A 69 -5.73 29.26 2.08
N LEU A 70 -4.84 28.31 2.36
CA LEU A 70 -3.72 27.95 1.48
C LEU A 70 -4.21 27.37 0.15
N LEU A 71 -5.16 26.43 0.18
CA LEU A 71 -5.71 25.81 -1.03
C LEU A 71 -6.55 26.80 -1.87
N ASP A 72 -7.28 27.70 -1.22
CA ASP A 72 -8.07 28.74 -1.89
C ASP A 72 -7.20 29.86 -2.49
N SER A 73 -5.91 29.94 -2.12
CA SER A 73 -4.95 30.92 -2.64
C SER A 73 -4.11 30.44 -3.83
N ASP A 74 -4.31 29.19 -4.26
CA ASP A 74 -3.63 28.59 -5.42
C ASP A 74 -4.46 28.66 -6.73
N ASP A 75 -5.59 29.40 -6.75
CA ASP A 75 -6.37 29.80 -7.93
C ASP A 75 -6.06 31.25 -8.37
#